data_AF-A0AA85GI33-F1
#
_entry.id   AF-A0AA85GI33-F1
#
_cell.length_a   1.000
_cell.length_b   1.000
_cell.length_c   1.000
_cell.angle_alpha   90.00
_cell.angle_beta   90.00
_cell.angle_gamma   90.00
#
_symmetry.space_group_name_H-M   'P 1'
#
loop_
_entity.id
_entity.type
_entity.pdbx_description
1 polymer ?
#
loop_
_entity_poly.entity_id
_entity_poly.type
_entity_poly.pdbx_seq_one_letter_code
_entity_poly.pdbx_strand_id
1 'polypeptide(L)'
;MERDIISLISRLSADNPDNNPLTTLDDSRQILVKMAVEKFDEYVSKRDEKNIVYLLKIFFLLGETNEGIRRFSIYLCSYISNKCELLITTNKSSSQSSEFVSANLITEILEFVADTLKNNSMYVETYCGPGNIFGLVSSVHCVVDRYVKCVVERFYAYHHLDELCSMLKKSNSNSLSSKRHDSSAQSINRDKILDSSELGSDRVLVIEPIIVETLQIITCSELYLRFIQRRISADIKQCNLAEDDFKKKSNKISKFFENSQLVCQVQDLLSKYLNLEQYYLRVTIMKALSSDEVDKSNNVWCFIDDVFFITKKSLIRSLSSGNVDTICAMVNHSCSILIDLMVNDFLGNIIRTGFPSGWVQDAYSYVQNSVAVAGSLSSSSSIVNAPTVSSFNMIGPNALARYHFLVTLNSIEASQKNLLSLVNHLESELNLLYQNQEINSQKLNMCITELKVSISDQLQALLDSAFEHLSTSVIQSQVKTLLNVFKSLKYDLLESVLSTENNDRFVLILINEILHQLDQLIQRKSFSRFGAIQLEKEYHNLFAYLTSISYSSLRDYFTRSLQICRLLNLDRVEEVHYFWNSSNWRLTAHEVRSILSLRRDFAVKEIRALKLQ
;
A
#
# COMPACT_ATOMS: atom_id res chain seq x y z
N MET A 1 68.04 4.41 -18.07
CA MET A 1 67.12 3.35 -18.53
C MET A 1 67.76 2.51 -19.61
N GLU A 2 68.01 3.01 -20.84
CA GLU A 2 68.70 2.20 -21.86
C GLU A 2 70.09 1.73 -21.40
N ARG A 3 70.93 2.58 -20.82
CA ARG A 3 72.26 2.16 -20.32
C ARG A 3 72.21 1.11 -19.22
N ASP A 4 71.26 1.21 -18.30
CA ASP A 4 71.12 0.29 -17.18
C ASP A 4 70.58 -1.06 -17.66
N ILE A 5 69.59 -1.04 -18.56
CA ILE A 5 69.04 -2.22 -19.24
C ILE A 5 70.13 -2.91 -20.08
N ILE A 6 70.93 -2.14 -20.81
CA ILE A 6 72.07 -2.66 -21.60
C ILE A 6 73.12 -3.29 -20.69
N SER A 7 73.42 -2.70 -19.53
CA SER A 7 74.35 -3.32 -18.56
C SER A 7 73.78 -4.60 -17.93
N LEU A 8 72.46 -4.66 -17.73
CA LEU A 8 71.76 -5.82 -17.19
C LEU A 8 71.78 -6.97 -18.21
N ILE A 9 71.47 -6.67 -19.48
CA ILE A 9 71.55 -7.62 -20.60
C ILE A 9 72.98 -8.13 -20.75
N SER A 10 73.98 -7.24 -20.67
CA SER A 10 75.40 -7.57 -20.70
C SER A 10 75.82 -8.52 -19.58
N ARG A 11 75.27 -8.36 -18.37
CA ARG A 11 75.53 -9.24 -17.22
C ARG A 11 74.83 -10.60 -17.34
N LEU A 12 73.64 -10.63 -17.93
CA LEU A 12 72.89 -11.87 -18.22
C LEU A 12 73.53 -12.68 -19.35
N SER A 13 74.21 -12.02 -20.30
CA SER A 13 74.93 -12.67 -21.41
C SER A 13 76.37 -13.08 -21.08
N ALA A 14 76.87 -12.76 -19.89
CA ALA A 14 78.22 -13.12 -19.48
C ALA A 14 78.24 -14.55 -18.91
N ASP A 15 78.88 -15.48 -19.64
CA ASP A 15 79.11 -16.87 -19.21
C ASP A 15 80.08 -16.91 -18.01
N ASN A 16 79.55 -16.75 -16.80
CA ASN A 16 80.29 -17.00 -15.56
C ASN A 16 79.86 -18.36 -14.97
N PRO A 17 80.78 -19.32 -14.78
CA PRO A 17 80.46 -20.68 -14.35
C PRO A 17 79.91 -20.79 -12.91
N ASP A 18 80.10 -19.76 -12.08
CA ASP A 18 79.56 -19.67 -10.71
C ASP A 18 78.21 -18.94 -10.62
N ASN A 19 77.71 -18.41 -11.74
CA ASN A 19 76.52 -17.56 -11.76
C ASN A 19 75.28 -18.42 -12.04
N ASN A 20 74.48 -18.72 -11.02
CA ASN A 20 73.22 -19.42 -11.23
C ASN A 20 72.26 -18.50 -12.02
N PRO A 21 71.89 -18.84 -13.27
CA PRO A 21 71.11 -17.95 -14.11
C PRO A 21 69.74 -17.61 -13.51
N LEU A 22 69.16 -18.49 -12.68
CA LEU A 22 67.92 -18.23 -11.94
C LEU A 22 68.09 -17.13 -10.88
N THR A 23 69.20 -17.11 -10.15
CA THR A 23 69.44 -16.09 -9.13
C THR A 23 69.75 -14.74 -9.77
N THR A 24 70.54 -14.73 -10.85
CA THR A 24 70.85 -13.49 -11.59
C THR A 24 69.62 -12.89 -12.26
N LEU A 25 68.70 -13.73 -12.76
CA LEU A 25 67.42 -13.30 -13.31
C LEU A 25 66.51 -12.73 -12.22
N ASP A 26 66.48 -13.35 -11.03
CA ASP A 26 65.69 -12.86 -9.90
C ASP A 26 66.22 -11.53 -9.34
N ASP A 27 67.54 -11.40 -9.20
CA ASP A 27 68.20 -10.14 -8.81
C ASP A 27 67.89 -9.02 -9.83
N SER A 28 67.96 -9.35 -11.12
CA SER A 28 67.62 -8.44 -12.21
C SER A 28 66.15 -8.01 -12.17
N ARG A 29 65.24 -8.95 -11.88
CA ARG A 29 63.81 -8.69 -11.70
C ARG A 29 63.57 -7.75 -10.52
N GLN A 30 64.21 -7.98 -9.37
CA GLN A 30 64.08 -7.12 -8.19
C GLN A 30 64.57 -5.69 -8.45
N ILE A 31 65.69 -5.53 -9.18
CA ILE A 31 66.19 -4.20 -9.60
C ILE A 31 65.16 -3.51 -10.50
N LEU A 32 64.60 -4.20 -11.49
CA LEU A 32 63.58 -3.64 -12.38
C LEU A 32 62.32 -3.23 -11.64
N VAL A 33 61.86 -4.04 -10.67
CA VAL A 33 60.71 -3.70 -9.82
C VAL A 33 61.00 -2.43 -9.03
N LYS A 34 62.19 -2.29 -8.43
CA LYS A 34 62.58 -1.08 -7.70
C LYS A 34 62.60 0.16 -8.60
N MET A 35 63.15 0.03 -9.81
CA MET A 35 63.16 1.12 -10.79
C MET A 35 61.75 1.48 -11.26
N ALA A 36 60.88 0.50 -11.48
CA ALA A 36 59.49 0.72 -11.87
C ALA A 36 58.71 1.44 -10.76
N VAL A 37 58.96 1.08 -9.50
CA VAL A 37 58.42 1.75 -8.30
C VAL A 37 58.83 3.22 -8.25
N GLU A 38 60.12 3.53 -8.36
CA GLU A 38 60.63 4.92 -8.31
C GLU A 38 60.06 5.77 -9.45
N LYS A 39 59.97 5.18 -10.65
CA LYS A 39 59.38 5.85 -11.82
C LYS A 39 57.88 6.05 -11.70
N PHE A 40 57.17 5.14 -11.04
CA PHE A 40 55.74 5.30 -10.79
C PHE A 40 55.47 6.53 -9.93
N ASP A 41 56.22 6.69 -8.84
CA ASP A 41 56.06 7.84 -7.94
C ASP A 41 56.43 9.16 -8.62
N GLU A 42 57.43 9.15 -9.52
CA GLU A 42 57.77 10.29 -10.37
C GLU A 42 56.63 10.67 -11.32
N TYR A 43 56.01 9.71 -12.00
CA TYR A 43 54.91 9.99 -12.94
C TYR A 43 53.60 10.37 -12.24
N VAL A 44 53.33 9.83 -11.05
CA VAL A 44 52.22 10.27 -10.19
C VAL A 44 52.40 11.74 -9.81
N SER A 45 53.61 12.14 -9.44
CA SER A 45 53.93 13.54 -9.12
C SER A 45 53.74 14.47 -10.33
N LYS A 46 54.01 13.98 -11.54
CA LYS A 46 53.83 14.71 -12.81
C LYS A 46 52.41 14.62 -13.41
N ARG A 47 51.51 13.82 -12.81
CA ARG A 47 50.16 13.51 -13.32
C ARG A 47 50.13 12.98 -14.76
N ASP A 48 51.12 12.14 -15.11
CA ASP A 48 51.21 11.55 -16.44
C ASP A 48 50.43 10.22 -16.54
N GLU A 49 49.15 10.31 -16.88
CA GLU A 49 48.23 9.16 -16.96
C GLU A 49 48.74 8.05 -17.89
N LYS A 50 49.31 8.42 -19.04
CA LYS A 50 49.76 7.44 -20.05
C LYS A 50 50.90 6.58 -19.51
N ASN A 51 51.87 7.22 -18.86
CA ASN A 51 53.03 6.53 -18.30
C ASN A 51 52.69 5.74 -17.04
N ILE A 52 51.69 6.19 -16.25
CA ILE A 52 51.15 5.43 -15.11
C ILE A 52 50.50 4.13 -15.58
N VAL A 53 49.64 4.18 -16.61
CA VAL A 53 49.01 2.97 -17.19
C VAL A 53 50.05 2.05 -17.83
N TYR A 54 51.07 2.60 -18.49
CA TYR A 54 52.16 1.82 -19.04
C TYR A 54 52.96 1.08 -17.94
N LEU A 55 53.24 1.72 -16.81
CA LEU A 55 53.90 1.07 -15.68
C LEU A 55 53.04 -0.03 -15.05
N LEU A 56 51.70 0.11 -15.03
CA LEU A 56 50.81 -0.97 -14.59
C LEU A 56 51.00 -2.23 -15.45
N LYS A 57 51.14 -2.06 -16.78
CA LYS A 57 51.47 -3.17 -17.69
C LYS A 57 52.84 -3.77 -17.38
N ILE A 58 53.84 -2.95 -17.06
CA ILE A 58 55.18 -3.45 -16.68
C ILE A 58 55.13 -4.26 -15.38
N PHE A 59 54.44 -3.80 -14.35
CA PHE A 59 54.29 -4.55 -13.09
C PHE A 59 53.69 -5.93 -13.32
N PHE A 60 52.69 -6.04 -14.19
CA PHE A 60 52.14 -7.34 -14.59
C PHE A 60 53.17 -8.23 -15.28
N LEU A 61 53.92 -7.70 -16.25
CA LEU A 61 54.96 -8.46 -16.96
C LEU A 61 56.09 -8.94 -16.04
N LEU A 62 56.36 -8.22 -14.94
CA LEU A 62 57.34 -8.58 -13.91
C LEU A 62 56.80 -9.59 -12.88
N GLY A 63 55.51 -9.95 -12.95
CA GLY A 63 54.84 -10.83 -11.99
C GLY A 63 54.40 -10.15 -10.69
N GLU A 64 54.57 -8.83 -10.58
CA GLU A 64 54.26 -8.01 -9.40
C GLU A 64 52.90 -7.31 -9.54
N THR A 65 51.86 -8.09 -9.84
CA THR A 65 50.50 -7.58 -10.11
C THR A 65 49.88 -6.88 -8.91
N ASN A 66 50.03 -7.44 -7.72
CA ASN A 66 49.48 -6.90 -6.48
C ASN A 66 50.08 -5.52 -6.16
N GLU A 67 51.39 -5.35 -6.34
CA GLU A 67 52.06 -4.08 -6.10
C GLU A 67 51.66 -3.01 -7.14
N GLY A 68 51.56 -3.40 -8.41
CA GLY A 68 51.06 -2.54 -9.48
C GLY A 68 49.65 -2.03 -9.21
N ILE A 69 48.73 -2.94 -8.84
CA ILE A 69 47.33 -2.59 -8.49
C ILE A 69 47.31 -1.70 -7.25
N ARG A 70 48.10 -2.00 -6.21
CA ARG A 70 48.16 -1.20 -4.97
C ARG A 70 48.57 0.24 -5.27
N ARG A 71 49.63 0.45 -6.06
CA ARG A 71 50.10 1.80 -6.42
C ARG A 71 49.13 2.54 -7.33
N PHE A 72 48.57 1.86 -8.31
CA PHE A 72 47.54 2.41 -9.18
C PHE A 72 46.29 2.83 -8.38
N SER A 73 45.91 2.02 -7.39
CA SER A 73 44.82 2.34 -6.47
C SER A 73 45.11 3.58 -5.64
N ILE A 74 46.33 3.73 -5.10
CA ILE A 74 46.74 4.92 -4.33
C ILE A 74 46.68 6.18 -5.20
N TYR A 75 47.18 6.11 -6.44
CA TYR A 75 47.09 7.20 -7.40
C TYR A 75 45.63 7.64 -7.61
N LEU A 76 44.74 6.69 -7.93
CA LEU A 76 43.32 6.97 -8.15
C LEU A 76 42.63 7.50 -6.89
N CYS A 77 42.95 6.96 -5.72
CA CYS A 77 42.41 7.44 -4.45
C CYS A 77 42.80 8.90 -4.18
N SER A 78 44.04 9.28 -4.49
CA SER A 78 44.53 10.67 -4.37
C SER A 78 43.83 11.59 -5.38
N TYR A 79 43.72 11.16 -6.64
CA TYR A 79 43.01 11.90 -7.69
C TYR A 79 41.54 12.16 -7.31
N ILE A 80 40.83 11.10 -6.87
CA ILE A 80 39.44 11.19 -6.43
C ILE A 80 39.31 12.09 -5.22
N SER A 81 40.19 11.92 -4.22
CA SER A 81 40.17 12.74 -3.00
C SER A 81 40.27 14.23 -3.29
N ASN A 82 41.23 14.64 -4.12
CA ASN A 82 41.39 16.04 -4.50
C ASN A 82 40.13 16.61 -5.18
N LYS A 83 39.48 15.83 -6.05
CA LYS A 83 38.24 16.27 -6.70
C LYS A 83 37.07 16.35 -5.70
N CYS A 84 36.89 15.37 -4.83
CA CYS A 84 35.85 15.38 -3.80
C CYS A 84 36.02 16.55 -2.82
N GLU A 85 37.25 16.87 -2.40
CA GLU A 85 37.54 18.04 -1.55
C GLU A 85 37.16 19.36 -2.25
N LEU A 86 37.45 19.49 -3.55
CA LEU A 86 37.04 20.65 -4.35
C LEU A 86 35.52 20.78 -4.43
N LEU A 87 34.79 19.67 -4.64
CA LEU A 87 33.33 19.67 -4.69
C LEU A 87 32.72 20.09 -3.34
N ILE A 88 33.25 19.57 -2.23
CA ILE A 88 32.77 19.89 -0.88
C ILE A 88 33.08 21.35 -0.52
N THR A 89 34.25 21.87 -0.88
CA THR A 89 34.63 23.27 -0.60
C THR A 89 33.83 24.27 -1.44
N THR A 90 33.61 23.99 -2.72
CA THR A 90 32.80 24.83 -3.60
C THR A 90 31.36 24.94 -3.10
N ASN A 91 30.78 23.83 -2.63
CA ASN A 91 29.44 23.81 -2.02
C ASN A 91 29.36 24.52 -0.66
N LYS A 92 30.48 24.75 0.04
CA LYS A 92 30.48 25.57 1.26
C LYS A 92 30.39 27.06 0.95
N SER A 93 30.93 27.52 -0.17
CA SER A 93 30.92 28.93 -0.58
C SER A 93 29.60 29.38 -1.21
N SER A 94 28.85 28.48 -1.86
CA SER A 94 27.54 28.77 -2.45
C SER A 94 26.46 28.84 -1.37
N SER A 95 26.39 30.00 -0.70
CA SER A 95 25.51 30.26 0.45
C SER A 95 24.06 30.59 0.08
N GLN A 96 23.56 30.16 -1.09
CA GLN A 96 22.21 30.50 -1.55
C GLN A 96 21.52 29.29 -2.18
N SER A 97 20.50 28.81 -1.46
CA SER A 97 19.23 28.29 -2.01
C SER A 97 19.31 27.32 -3.19
N SER A 98 19.90 26.14 -3.00
CA SER A 98 19.47 24.98 -3.79
C SER A 98 18.72 24.01 -2.89
N GLU A 99 17.54 23.58 -3.33
CA GLU A 99 16.88 22.45 -2.72
C GLU A 99 17.78 21.22 -2.88
N PHE A 100 17.82 20.35 -1.86
CA PHE A 100 18.52 19.06 -1.92
C PHE A 100 20.06 19.13 -2.03
N VAL A 101 20.70 20.12 -1.39
CA VAL A 101 22.16 20.34 -1.44
C VAL A 101 22.97 19.07 -1.15
N SER A 102 22.59 18.30 -0.12
CA SER A 102 23.37 17.14 0.31
C SER A 102 23.20 15.97 -0.65
N ALA A 103 21.97 15.74 -1.13
CA ALA A 103 21.68 14.71 -2.11
C ALA A 103 22.35 14.95 -3.46
N ASN A 104 22.31 16.19 -3.94
CA ASN A 104 22.97 16.59 -5.20
C ASN A 104 24.49 16.40 -5.10
N LEU A 105 25.11 16.80 -3.99
CA LEU A 105 26.54 16.62 -3.77
C LEU A 105 26.94 15.14 -3.70
N ILE A 106 26.18 14.31 -2.98
CA ILE A 106 26.43 12.86 -2.94
C ILE A 106 26.30 12.25 -4.35
N THR A 107 25.29 12.68 -5.11
CA THR A 107 25.08 12.22 -6.49
C THR A 107 26.29 12.54 -7.37
N GLU A 108 26.75 13.79 -7.35
CA GLU A 108 27.92 14.22 -8.13
C GLU A 108 29.19 13.46 -7.72
N ILE A 109 29.41 13.23 -6.42
CA ILE A 109 30.55 12.45 -5.93
C ILE A 109 30.48 11.01 -6.43
N LEU A 110 29.32 10.34 -6.28
CA LEU A 110 29.17 8.94 -6.65
C LEU A 110 29.24 8.72 -8.16
N GLU A 111 28.65 9.60 -8.97
CA GLU A 111 28.75 9.56 -10.43
C GLU A 111 30.19 9.74 -10.91
N PHE A 112 30.90 10.74 -10.36
CA PHE A 112 32.31 10.97 -10.69
C PHE A 112 33.19 9.77 -10.35
N VAL A 113 32.98 9.17 -9.16
CA VAL A 113 33.72 7.97 -8.75
C VAL A 113 33.37 6.77 -9.62
N ALA A 114 32.08 6.58 -9.94
CA ALA A 114 31.63 5.49 -10.81
C ALA A 114 32.24 5.59 -12.21
N ASP A 115 32.28 6.78 -12.81
CA ASP A 115 32.90 7.00 -14.13
C ASP A 115 34.42 6.78 -14.09
N THR A 116 35.09 7.33 -13.06
CA THR A 116 36.53 7.13 -12.86
C THR A 116 36.86 5.65 -12.70
N LEU A 117 36.09 4.92 -11.88
CA LEU A 117 36.24 3.47 -11.73
C LEU A 117 35.97 2.75 -13.03
N LYS A 118 34.95 3.15 -13.79
CA LYS A 118 34.57 2.50 -15.04
C LYS A 118 35.70 2.54 -16.07
N ASN A 119 36.30 3.71 -16.26
CA ASN A 119 37.37 3.93 -17.23
C ASN A 119 38.65 3.22 -16.80
N ASN A 120 39.02 3.32 -15.52
CA ASN A 120 40.29 2.76 -15.03
C ASN A 120 40.26 1.25 -14.81
N SER A 121 39.09 0.68 -14.50
CA SER A 121 38.95 -0.77 -14.37
C SER A 121 39.17 -1.50 -15.70
N MET A 122 38.88 -0.86 -16.85
CA MET A 122 39.19 -1.44 -18.16
C MET A 122 40.69 -1.69 -18.36
N TYR A 123 41.55 -0.82 -17.83
CA TYR A 123 43.01 -1.02 -17.88
C TYR A 123 43.44 -2.20 -17.01
N VAL A 124 42.85 -2.35 -15.83
CA VAL A 124 43.14 -3.49 -14.93
C VAL A 124 42.69 -4.81 -15.56
N GLU A 125 41.50 -4.86 -16.15
CA GLU A 125 40.99 -6.02 -16.89
C GLU A 125 41.94 -6.39 -18.05
N THR A 126 42.40 -5.39 -18.82
CA THR A 126 43.24 -5.59 -20.00
C THR A 126 44.65 -6.03 -19.66
N TYR A 127 45.29 -5.40 -18.67
CA TYR A 127 46.71 -5.62 -18.37
C TYR A 127 46.96 -6.60 -17.23
N CYS A 128 46.08 -6.64 -16.22
CA CYS A 128 46.28 -7.49 -15.05
C CYS A 128 45.48 -8.81 -15.13
N GLY A 129 44.55 -8.95 -16.07
CA GLY A 129 43.69 -10.12 -16.21
C GLY A 129 42.55 -10.18 -15.17
N PRO A 130 41.66 -11.18 -15.29
CA PRO A 130 40.44 -11.26 -14.49
C PRO A 130 40.72 -11.57 -13.03
N GLY A 131 39.92 -11.01 -12.13
CA GLY A 131 39.93 -11.25 -10.69
C GLY A 131 40.69 -10.22 -9.87
N ASN A 132 41.25 -9.22 -10.52
CA ASN A 132 42.12 -8.23 -9.94
C ASN A 132 41.40 -6.88 -9.70
N ILE A 133 40.15 -6.74 -10.16
CA ILE A 133 39.37 -5.49 -9.99
C ILE A 133 39.03 -5.23 -8.51
N PHE A 134 38.80 -6.29 -7.73
CA PHE A 134 38.40 -6.14 -6.33
C PHE A 134 39.40 -5.31 -5.50
N GLY A 135 40.71 -5.46 -5.73
CA GLY A 135 41.73 -4.68 -5.00
C GLY A 135 41.64 -3.18 -5.28
N LEU A 136 41.39 -2.82 -6.55
CA LEU A 136 41.19 -1.44 -6.96
C LEU A 136 39.89 -0.87 -6.37
N VAL A 137 38.77 -1.57 -6.57
CA VAL A 137 37.45 -1.10 -6.11
C VAL A 137 37.42 -0.98 -4.59
N SER A 138 38.02 -1.91 -3.84
CA SER A 138 38.07 -1.83 -2.37
C SER A 138 38.78 -0.56 -1.89
N SER A 139 39.92 -0.23 -2.52
CA SER A 139 40.70 0.96 -2.16
C SER A 139 39.93 2.25 -2.44
N VAL A 140 39.30 2.34 -3.62
CA VAL A 140 38.49 3.50 -4.01
C VAL A 140 37.20 3.60 -3.18
N HIS A 141 36.56 2.49 -2.86
CA HIS A 141 35.36 2.46 -2.02
C HIS A 141 35.63 3.02 -0.61
N CYS A 142 36.82 2.76 -0.03
CA CYS A 142 37.22 3.40 1.24
C CYS A 142 37.25 4.94 1.16
N VAL A 143 37.56 5.50 -0.01
CA VAL A 143 37.54 6.96 -0.24
C VAL A 143 36.09 7.45 -0.28
N VAL A 144 35.20 6.71 -0.95
CA VAL A 144 33.76 7.00 -0.97
C VAL A 144 33.17 6.98 0.44
N ASP A 145 33.47 5.94 1.22
CA ASP A 145 33.04 5.81 2.62
C ASP A 145 33.40 7.06 3.43
N ARG A 146 34.61 7.60 3.24
CA ARG A 146 35.05 8.81 3.96
C ARG A 146 34.28 10.06 3.54
N TYR A 147 34.14 10.32 2.24
CA TYR A 147 33.53 11.57 1.77
C TYR A 147 32.01 11.56 1.88
N VAL A 148 31.35 10.45 1.52
CA VAL A 148 29.90 10.33 1.69
C VAL A 148 29.54 10.43 3.17
N LYS A 149 30.35 9.84 4.07
CA LYS A 149 30.15 10.00 5.51
C LYS A 149 30.13 11.46 5.94
N CYS A 150 31.12 12.24 5.52
CA CYS A 150 31.21 13.65 5.83
C CYS A 150 29.97 14.44 5.36
N VAL A 151 29.40 14.11 4.20
CA VAL A 151 28.22 14.81 3.67
C VAL A 151 26.95 14.37 4.39
N VAL A 152 26.78 13.08 4.68
CA VAL A 152 25.63 12.54 5.43
C VAL A 152 25.60 13.06 6.87
N GLU A 153 26.75 13.15 7.55
CA GLU A 153 26.82 13.73 8.90
C GLU A 153 26.44 15.23 8.90
N ARG A 154 26.84 15.96 7.86
CA ARG A 154 26.40 17.36 7.68
C ARG A 154 24.89 17.45 7.43
N PHE A 155 24.33 16.54 6.64
CA PHE A 155 22.89 16.46 6.39
C PHE A 155 22.10 16.18 7.69
N TYR A 156 22.58 15.25 8.52
CA TYR A 156 22.00 14.96 9.83
C TYR A 156 21.99 16.18 10.75
N ALA A 157 23.12 16.91 10.80
CA ALA A 157 23.24 18.11 11.61
C ALA A 157 22.34 19.25 11.10
N TYR A 158 22.24 19.44 9.78
CA TYR A 158 21.47 20.53 9.18
C TYR A 158 19.96 20.38 9.44
N HIS A 159 19.43 19.16 9.32
CA HIS A 159 17.99 18.89 9.51
C HIS A 159 17.64 18.42 10.93
N HIS A 160 18.61 18.35 11.85
CA HIS A 160 18.42 17.82 13.21
C HIS A 160 17.67 16.46 13.23
N LEU A 161 18.03 15.56 12.29
CA LEU A 161 17.25 14.37 11.98
C LEU A 161 17.06 13.41 13.16
N ASP A 162 18.07 13.27 14.01
CA ASP A 162 18.01 12.40 15.19
C ASP A 162 17.01 12.93 16.23
N GLU A 163 17.02 14.24 16.46
CA GLU A 163 16.08 14.91 17.37
C GLU A 163 14.65 14.79 16.84
N LEU A 164 14.44 15.09 15.56
CA LEU A 164 13.16 14.94 14.89
C LEU A 164 12.62 13.51 15.03
N CYS A 165 13.41 12.49 14.67
CA CYS A 165 12.99 11.09 14.78
C CYS A 165 12.66 10.70 16.23
N SER A 166 13.44 11.18 17.21
CA SER A 166 13.19 10.89 18.62
C SER A 166 11.88 11.50 19.13
N MET A 167 11.54 12.71 18.68
CA MET A 167 10.29 13.38 19.00
C MET A 167 9.09 12.67 18.37
N LEU A 168 9.21 12.26 17.10
CA LEU A 168 8.16 11.56 16.38
C LEU A 168 7.83 10.20 17.02
N LYS A 169 8.85 9.44 17.43
CA LYS A 169 8.65 8.17 18.15
C LYS A 169 7.88 8.34 19.46
N LYS A 170 8.17 9.40 20.22
CA LYS A 170 7.46 9.75 21.47
C LYS A 170 6.00 10.16 21.22
N SER A 171 5.74 10.86 20.12
CA SER A 171 4.38 11.25 19.73
C SER A 171 3.52 10.02 19.41
N ASN A 172 4.06 9.06 18.66
CA ASN A 172 3.36 7.81 18.32
C ASN A 172 3.11 6.90 19.54
N SER A 173 4.03 6.83 20.50
CA SER A 173 3.84 6.02 21.73
C SER A 173 2.77 6.55 22.67
N ASN A 174 2.59 7.87 22.72
CA ASN A 174 1.57 8.50 23.56
C ASN A 174 0.16 8.31 23.00
N SER A 175 -0.02 8.18 21.68
CA SER A 175 -1.33 7.84 21.12
C SER A 175 -1.76 6.39 21.34
N LEU A 176 -0.81 5.44 21.47
CA LEU A 176 -1.11 4.02 21.66
C LEU A 176 -1.47 3.67 23.13
N SER A 177 -1.02 4.46 24.11
CA SER A 177 -1.22 4.17 25.53
C SER A 177 -2.55 4.71 26.10
N SER A 178 -3.25 5.58 25.39
CA SER A 178 -4.51 6.19 25.88
C SER A 178 -5.77 5.35 25.60
N LYS A 179 -5.69 4.20 24.93
CA LYS A 179 -6.87 3.34 24.63
C LYS A 179 -7.17 2.27 25.70
N ARG A 180 -6.54 2.32 26.88
CA ARG A 180 -6.79 1.39 27.99
C ARG A 180 -7.07 2.13 29.30
N HIS A 181 -8.22 2.78 29.44
CA HIS A 181 -9.04 2.71 30.64
C HIS A 181 -10.36 3.50 30.49
N ASP A 182 -11.42 2.80 30.88
CA ASP A 182 -12.72 3.21 31.43
C ASP A 182 -13.81 3.82 30.54
N SER A 183 -14.76 2.92 30.26
CA SER A 183 -16.18 3.17 30.13
C SER A 183 -16.75 4.03 31.27
N SER A 184 -17.07 5.28 30.98
CA SER A 184 -18.26 5.95 31.52
C SER A 184 -18.62 7.15 30.65
N ALA A 185 -19.92 7.34 30.44
CA ALA A 185 -20.48 8.39 29.61
C ALA A 185 -20.12 9.78 30.17
N GLN A 186 -19.45 10.61 29.37
CA GLN A 186 -19.66 12.05 29.34
C GLN A 186 -18.98 12.67 28.12
N SER A 187 -19.79 13.41 27.35
CA SER A 187 -19.35 14.43 26.41
C SER A 187 -18.30 15.32 27.07
N ILE A 188 -17.15 15.53 26.43
CA ILE A 188 -16.30 16.75 26.44
C ILE A 188 -14.96 16.41 25.75
N ASN A 189 -14.50 17.34 24.89
CA ASN A 189 -13.20 17.44 24.18
C ASN A 189 -13.08 16.89 22.75
N ARG A 190 -13.82 17.47 21.80
CA ARG A 190 -13.31 17.63 20.41
C ARG A 190 -12.22 18.73 20.33
N ASP A 191 -12.20 19.68 21.28
CA ASP A 191 -11.34 20.87 21.18
C ASP A 191 -9.85 20.65 21.51
N LYS A 192 -9.48 19.59 22.25
CA LYS A 192 -8.06 19.29 22.52
C LYS A 192 -7.34 18.56 21.39
N ILE A 193 -8.08 18.00 20.42
CA ILE A 193 -7.50 17.34 19.24
C ILE A 193 -7.20 18.39 18.15
N LEU A 194 -8.01 19.46 18.07
CA LEU A 194 -7.80 20.55 17.11
C LEU A 194 -6.48 21.32 17.35
N ASP A 195 -6.12 21.62 18.60
CA ASP A 195 -4.86 22.33 18.92
C ASP A 195 -3.59 21.51 18.59
N SER A 196 -3.71 20.19 18.45
CA SER A 196 -2.60 19.32 18.01
C SER A 196 -2.49 19.20 16.47
N SER A 197 -3.54 19.61 15.75
CA SER A 197 -3.64 19.52 14.28
C SER A 197 -2.90 20.65 13.57
N GLU A 198 -2.98 21.89 14.09
CA GLU A 198 -2.24 23.04 13.55
C GLU A 198 -0.72 22.84 13.69
N LEU A 199 -0.26 22.34 14.84
CA LEU A 199 1.16 22.05 15.08
C LEU A 199 1.70 20.88 14.22
N GLY A 200 0.83 19.99 13.78
CA GLY A 200 1.16 18.88 12.89
C GLY A 200 1.27 19.30 11.42
N SER A 201 0.41 20.22 10.97
CA SER A 201 0.35 20.66 9.58
C SER A 201 1.59 21.48 9.16
N ASP A 202 2.10 22.36 10.01
CA ASP A 202 3.34 23.11 9.76
C ASP A 202 4.56 22.18 9.69
N ARG A 203 4.56 21.10 10.47
CA ARG A 203 5.65 20.12 10.49
C ARG A 203 5.64 19.22 9.26
N VAL A 204 4.48 18.85 8.72
CA VAL A 204 4.37 18.04 7.50
C VAL A 204 5.01 18.73 6.30
N LEU A 205 4.79 20.04 6.15
CA LEU A 205 5.37 20.84 5.06
C LEU A 205 6.90 20.86 5.10
N VAL A 206 7.50 20.79 6.28
CA VAL A 206 8.96 20.72 6.47
C VAL A 206 9.49 19.30 6.28
N ILE A 207 8.73 18.28 6.69
CA ILE A 207 9.16 16.87 6.64
C ILE A 207 9.17 16.34 5.20
N GLU A 208 8.23 16.74 4.34
CA GLU A 208 8.15 16.19 2.98
C GLU A 208 9.42 16.44 2.14
N PRO A 209 10.00 17.66 2.07
CA PRO A 209 11.29 17.87 1.42
C PRO A 209 12.41 17.03 2.04
N ILE A 210 12.43 16.85 3.36
CA ILE A 210 13.45 16.02 4.04
C ILE A 210 13.33 14.55 3.63
N ILE A 211 12.10 14.04 3.53
CA ILE A 211 11.83 12.68 3.03
C ILE A 211 12.39 12.52 1.62
N VAL A 212 12.10 13.48 0.73
CA VAL A 212 12.56 13.44 -0.66
C VAL A 212 14.08 13.51 -0.75
N GLU A 213 14.74 14.39 0.03
CA GLU A 213 16.21 14.47 0.07
C GLU A 213 16.83 13.16 0.57
N THR A 214 16.29 12.61 1.67
CA THR A 214 16.75 11.36 2.28
C THR A 214 16.66 10.21 1.29
N LEU A 215 15.53 10.11 0.58
CA LEU A 215 15.29 9.07 -0.40
C LEU A 215 16.25 9.19 -1.59
N GLN A 216 16.52 10.41 -2.08
CA GLN A 216 17.49 10.65 -3.15
C GLN A 216 18.91 10.23 -2.74
N ILE A 217 19.32 10.47 -1.49
CA ILE A 217 20.61 10.01 -0.96
C ILE A 217 20.66 8.47 -0.95
N ILE A 218 19.59 7.82 -0.48
CA ILE A 218 19.47 6.36 -0.43
C ILE A 218 19.55 5.76 -1.84
N THR A 219 18.73 6.24 -2.77
CA THR A 219 18.63 5.69 -4.13
C THR A 219 19.96 5.80 -4.86
N CYS A 220 20.63 6.96 -4.79
CA CYS A 220 21.93 7.16 -5.42
C CYS A 220 23.00 6.23 -4.83
N SER A 221 23.03 6.11 -3.51
CA SER A 221 23.98 5.23 -2.80
C SER A 221 23.78 3.76 -3.17
N GLU A 222 22.52 3.30 -3.23
CA GLU A 222 22.15 1.95 -3.65
C GLU A 222 22.54 1.67 -5.11
N LEU A 223 22.32 2.62 -6.03
CA LEU A 223 22.74 2.48 -7.43
C LEU A 223 24.26 2.31 -7.55
N TYR A 224 25.03 3.10 -6.81
CA TYR A 224 26.49 2.96 -6.75
C TYR A 224 26.92 1.60 -6.19
N LEU A 225 26.36 1.18 -5.05
CA LEU A 225 26.66 -0.12 -4.43
C LEU A 225 26.36 -1.29 -5.37
N ARG A 226 25.21 -1.26 -6.07
CA ARG A 226 24.86 -2.27 -7.08
C ARG A 226 25.83 -2.26 -8.25
N PHE A 227 26.25 -1.08 -8.72
CA PHE A 227 27.22 -0.96 -9.81
C PHE A 227 28.54 -1.64 -9.46
N ILE A 228 29.13 -1.34 -8.30
CA ILE A 228 30.40 -1.92 -7.88
C ILE A 228 30.28 -3.43 -7.61
N GLN A 229 29.20 -3.87 -6.97
CA GLN A 229 28.96 -5.29 -6.69
C GLN A 229 28.79 -6.10 -7.97
N ARG A 230 28.03 -5.59 -8.95
CA ARG A 230 27.86 -6.25 -10.26
C ARG A 230 29.20 -6.35 -10.99
N ARG A 231 30.02 -5.30 -10.94
CA ARG A 231 31.31 -5.29 -11.62
C ARG A 231 32.30 -6.29 -11.00
N ILE A 232 32.44 -6.29 -9.68
CA ILE A 232 33.26 -7.28 -8.97
C ILE A 232 32.77 -8.71 -9.25
N SER A 233 31.45 -8.92 -9.24
CA SER A 233 30.85 -10.23 -9.50
C SER A 233 31.10 -10.72 -10.92
N ALA A 234 31.07 -9.83 -11.92
CA ALA A 234 31.37 -10.16 -13.31
C ALA A 234 32.84 -10.56 -13.49
N ASP A 235 33.77 -9.82 -12.87
CA ASP A 235 35.21 -10.10 -12.91
C ASP A 235 35.56 -11.47 -12.34
N ILE A 236 34.97 -11.83 -11.20
CA ILE A 236 35.26 -13.11 -10.53
C ILE A 236 34.70 -14.30 -11.31
N LYS A 237 33.54 -14.14 -11.95
CA LYS A 237 32.97 -15.20 -12.80
C LYS A 237 33.87 -15.52 -14.00
N GLN A 238 34.68 -14.56 -14.44
CA GLN A 238 35.64 -14.75 -15.53
C GLN A 238 36.92 -15.50 -15.09
N CYS A 239 37.18 -15.63 -13.79
CA CYS A 239 38.44 -16.20 -13.29
C CYS A 239 38.60 -17.72 -13.40
N ASN A 240 37.61 -18.49 -13.88
CA ASN A 240 37.66 -19.98 -13.91
C ASN A 240 38.21 -20.63 -12.63
N LEU A 241 37.84 -20.09 -11.45
CA LEU A 241 38.32 -20.58 -10.16
C LEU A 241 37.64 -21.91 -9.78
N ALA A 242 38.36 -22.75 -9.01
CA ALA A 242 37.75 -23.89 -8.33
C ALA A 242 36.65 -23.42 -7.36
N GLU A 243 35.61 -24.24 -7.13
CA GLU A 243 34.43 -23.84 -6.33
C GLU A 243 34.80 -23.34 -4.92
N ASP A 244 35.79 -23.96 -4.26
CA ASP A 244 36.22 -23.58 -2.92
C ASP A 244 36.89 -22.21 -2.88
N ASP A 245 37.72 -21.89 -3.88
CA ASP A 245 38.40 -20.60 -3.95
C ASP A 245 37.46 -19.48 -4.42
N PHE A 246 36.48 -19.81 -5.27
CA PHE A 246 35.38 -18.91 -5.58
C PHE A 246 34.57 -18.54 -4.33
N LYS A 247 34.21 -19.54 -3.49
CA LYS A 247 33.49 -19.31 -2.23
C LYS A 247 34.32 -18.46 -1.26
N LYS A 248 35.61 -18.74 -1.09
CA LYS A 248 36.50 -17.91 -0.23
C LYS A 248 36.55 -16.46 -0.70
N LYS A 249 36.69 -16.23 -2.00
CA LYS A 249 36.76 -14.89 -2.59
C LYS A 249 35.43 -14.15 -2.45
N SER A 250 34.31 -14.83 -2.73
CA SER A 250 32.95 -14.30 -2.53
C SER A 250 32.67 -13.93 -1.06
N ASN A 251 33.09 -14.76 -0.11
CA ASN A 251 32.98 -14.47 1.32
C ASN A 251 33.82 -13.26 1.73
N LYS A 252 35.04 -13.12 1.19
CA LYS A 252 35.90 -11.94 1.44
C LYS A 252 35.23 -10.65 0.97
N ILE A 253 34.55 -10.68 -0.18
CA ILE A 253 33.86 -9.52 -0.75
C ILE A 253 32.61 -9.18 0.05
N SER A 254 31.83 -10.20 0.44
CA SER A 254 30.64 -10.01 1.27
C SER A 254 31.01 -9.34 2.59
N LYS A 255 32.05 -9.85 3.28
CA LYS A 255 32.58 -9.24 4.50
C LYS A 255 33.12 -7.81 4.30
N PHE A 256 33.63 -7.48 3.12
CA PHE A 256 34.08 -6.12 2.82
C PHE A 256 32.89 -5.16 2.80
N PHE A 257 31.80 -5.53 2.14
CA PHE A 257 30.58 -4.71 2.09
C PHE A 257 29.83 -4.69 3.42
N GLU A 258 29.83 -5.76 4.20
CA GLU A 258 29.26 -5.77 5.55
C GLU A 258 29.96 -4.77 6.49
N ASN A 259 31.26 -4.55 6.30
CA ASN A 259 32.05 -3.59 7.07
C ASN A 259 32.11 -2.19 6.44
N SER A 260 31.41 -1.97 5.32
CA SER A 260 31.41 -0.70 4.59
C SER A 260 30.63 0.36 5.34
N GLN A 261 31.24 1.53 5.51
CA GLN A 261 30.58 2.64 6.19
C GLN A 261 29.39 3.17 5.40
N LEU A 262 29.49 3.23 4.06
CA LEU A 262 28.38 3.63 3.19
C LEU A 262 27.17 2.71 3.39
N VAL A 263 27.38 1.39 3.45
CA VAL A 263 26.31 0.43 3.70
C VAL A 263 25.65 0.69 5.05
N CYS A 264 26.43 0.88 6.12
CA CYS A 264 25.89 1.24 7.43
C CYS A 264 25.08 2.55 7.42
N GLN A 265 25.56 3.57 6.70
CA GLN A 265 24.86 4.87 6.60
C GLN A 265 23.55 4.77 5.82
N VAL A 266 23.52 3.99 4.73
CA VAL A 266 22.28 3.74 3.99
C VAL A 266 21.25 3.05 4.88
N GLN A 267 21.66 2.07 5.70
CA GLN A 267 20.75 1.40 6.64
C GLN A 267 20.19 2.34 7.73
N ASP A 268 21.02 3.24 8.27
CA ASP A 268 20.57 4.26 9.22
C ASP A 268 19.61 5.27 8.54
N LEU A 269 19.93 5.73 7.33
CA LEU A 269 19.06 6.59 6.53
C LEU A 269 17.71 5.93 6.23
N LEU A 270 17.68 4.65 5.85
CA LEU A 270 16.45 3.88 5.63
C LEU A 270 15.60 3.82 6.90
N SER A 271 16.24 3.60 8.05
CA SER A 271 15.56 3.58 9.35
C SER A 271 14.94 4.95 9.70
N LYS A 272 15.65 6.04 9.43
CA LYS A 272 15.16 7.42 9.62
C LYS A 272 14.03 7.75 8.65
N TYR A 273 14.20 7.42 7.38
CA TYR A 273 13.19 7.55 6.32
C TYR A 273 11.88 6.88 6.73
N LEU A 274 11.91 5.63 7.20
CA LEU A 274 10.71 4.92 7.64
C LEU A 274 9.94 5.66 8.73
N ASN A 275 10.63 6.23 9.74
CA ASN A 275 9.98 7.00 10.80
C ASN A 275 9.32 8.28 10.25
N LEU A 276 10.00 8.98 9.35
CA LEU A 276 9.51 10.21 8.74
C LEU A 276 8.30 9.94 7.83
N GLU A 277 8.40 8.96 6.94
CA GLU A 277 7.34 8.59 5.99
C GLU A 277 6.11 8.05 6.73
N GLN A 278 6.29 7.21 7.76
CA GLN A 278 5.18 6.74 8.59
C GLN A 278 4.44 7.90 9.26
N TYR A 279 5.17 8.86 9.84
CA TYR A 279 4.57 10.03 10.46
C TYR A 279 3.88 10.94 9.43
N TYR A 280 4.53 11.21 8.31
CA TYR A 280 3.97 11.98 7.20
C TYR A 280 2.65 11.36 6.73
N LEU A 281 2.63 10.06 6.46
CA LEU A 281 1.43 9.33 6.02
C LEU A 281 0.31 9.44 7.05
N ARG A 282 0.62 9.23 8.32
CA ARG A 282 -0.37 9.32 9.41
C ARG A 282 -1.01 10.70 9.50
N VAL A 283 -0.20 11.77 9.55
CA VAL A 283 -0.72 13.14 9.75
C VAL A 283 -1.47 13.65 8.52
N THR A 284 -0.97 13.34 7.31
CA THR A 284 -1.64 13.73 6.07
C THR A 284 -2.98 13.03 5.90
N ILE A 285 -3.09 11.73 6.25
CA ILE A 285 -4.37 11.02 6.29
C ILE A 285 -5.31 11.62 7.35
N MET A 286 -4.82 11.90 8.56
CA MET A 286 -5.63 12.56 9.60
C MET A 286 -6.20 13.90 9.10
N LYS A 287 -5.41 14.67 8.37
CA LYS A 287 -5.84 15.93 7.78
C LYS A 287 -6.88 15.71 6.68
N ALA A 288 -6.68 14.76 5.79
CA ALA A 288 -7.67 14.40 4.77
C ALA A 288 -9.01 14.01 5.41
N LEU A 289 -8.98 13.19 6.47
CA LEU A 289 -10.17 12.75 7.21
C LEU A 289 -10.89 13.88 7.97
N SER A 290 -10.22 15.01 8.23
CA SER A 290 -10.86 16.18 8.83
C SER A 290 -11.71 16.98 7.83
N SER A 291 -11.64 16.65 6.53
CA SER A 291 -12.53 17.20 5.52
C SER A 291 -13.88 16.48 5.56
N ASP A 292 -14.89 17.14 6.13
CA ASP A 292 -16.27 16.62 6.24
C ASP A 292 -17.09 16.82 4.95
N GLU A 293 -16.44 16.81 3.78
CA GLU A 293 -17.10 17.06 2.50
C GLU A 293 -17.58 15.76 1.84
N VAL A 294 -18.81 15.80 1.31
CA VAL A 294 -19.42 14.70 0.55
C VAL A 294 -19.52 15.10 -0.91
N ASP A 295 -19.02 14.25 -1.81
CA ASP A 295 -19.23 14.39 -3.24
C ASP A 295 -20.69 14.08 -3.57
N LYS A 296 -21.41 15.11 -4.04
CA LYS A 296 -22.83 15.02 -4.37
C LYS A 296 -23.11 14.18 -5.61
N SER A 297 -22.10 13.91 -6.45
CA SER A 297 -22.30 13.13 -7.68
C SER A 297 -22.45 11.64 -7.37
N ASN A 298 -21.58 11.11 -6.51
CA ASN A 298 -21.54 9.70 -6.15
C ASN A 298 -22.05 9.42 -4.72
N ASN A 299 -22.37 10.45 -3.93
CA ASN A 299 -22.73 10.35 -2.52
C ASN A 299 -21.69 9.57 -1.71
N VAL A 300 -20.43 9.98 -1.84
CA VAL A 300 -19.24 9.37 -1.21
C VAL A 300 -18.44 10.47 -0.50
N TRP A 301 -17.74 10.13 0.59
CA TRP A 301 -16.85 11.07 1.25
C TRP A 301 -15.67 11.48 0.35
N CYS A 302 -15.42 12.78 0.22
CA CYS A 302 -14.36 13.31 -0.66
C CYS A 302 -12.95 12.84 -0.24
N PHE A 303 -12.71 12.62 1.06
CA PHE A 303 -11.38 12.25 1.55
C PHE A 303 -10.86 10.91 1.01
N ILE A 304 -11.72 10.04 0.48
CA ILE A 304 -11.34 8.68 0.10
C ILE A 304 -10.27 8.71 -0.99
N ASP A 305 -10.48 9.52 -2.03
CA ASP A 305 -9.52 9.66 -3.12
C ASP A 305 -8.19 10.24 -2.62
N ASP A 306 -8.25 11.23 -1.74
CA ASP A 306 -7.06 11.83 -1.13
C ASP A 306 -6.27 10.82 -0.29
N VAL A 307 -6.95 10.04 0.56
CA VAL A 307 -6.31 9.03 1.43
C VAL A 307 -5.61 7.95 0.61
N PHE A 308 -6.25 7.45 -0.45
CA PHE A 308 -5.63 6.45 -1.32
C PHE A 308 -4.53 7.05 -2.20
N PHE A 309 -4.66 8.32 -2.63
CA PHE A 309 -3.61 9.03 -3.36
C PHE A 309 -2.36 9.26 -2.49
N ILE A 310 -2.53 9.72 -1.26
CA ILE A 310 -1.45 9.91 -0.29
C ILE A 310 -0.76 8.58 0.01
N THR A 311 -1.55 7.52 0.27
CA THR A 311 -1.01 6.18 0.52
C THR A 311 -0.21 5.66 -0.67
N LYS A 312 -0.75 5.81 -1.88
CA LYS A 312 -0.05 5.48 -3.14
C LYS A 312 1.28 6.21 -3.22
N LYS A 313 1.29 7.53 -2.99
CA LYS A 313 2.49 8.38 -3.04
C LYS A 313 3.56 7.88 -2.06
N SER A 314 3.20 7.59 -0.81
CA SER A 314 4.14 7.08 0.20
C SER A 314 4.67 5.68 -0.13
N LEU A 315 3.82 4.78 -0.63
CA LEU A 315 4.26 3.44 -1.03
C LEU A 315 5.20 3.49 -2.24
N ILE A 316 4.89 4.28 -3.27
CA ILE A 316 5.76 4.45 -4.45
C ILE A 316 7.13 5.04 -4.07
N ARG A 317 7.17 6.01 -3.13
CA ARG A 317 8.44 6.49 -2.55
C ARG A 317 9.23 5.34 -1.92
N SER A 318 8.60 4.50 -1.12
CA SER A 318 9.27 3.35 -0.52
C SER A 318 9.82 2.38 -1.57
N LEU A 319 9.11 2.16 -2.68
CA LEU A 319 9.59 1.32 -3.79
C LEU A 319 10.90 1.87 -4.39
N SER A 320 11.01 3.20 -4.52
CA SER A 320 12.21 3.82 -5.08
C SER A 320 13.46 3.62 -4.20
N SER A 321 13.31 3.38 -2.89
CA SER A 321 14.44 3.07 -1.99
C SER A 321 15.20 1.81 -2.42
N GLY A 322 14.54 0.90 -3.16
CA GLY A 322 15.13 -0.33 -3.65
C GLY A 322 15.50 -1.35 -2.56
N ASN A 323 15.07 -1.12 -1.31
CA ASN A 323 15.30 -2.02 -0.17
C ASN A 323 14.02 -2.78 0.19
N VAL A 324 14.08 -4.10 0.12
CA VAL A 324 12.90 -4.98 0.31
C VAL A 324 12.28 -4.84 1.69
N ASP A 325 13.09 -4.79 2.75
CA ASP A 325 12.61 -4.73 4.12
C ASP A 325 11.93 -3.39 4.44
N THR A 326 12.46 -2.31 3.86
CA THR A 326 11.88 -0.96 3.96
C THR A 326 10.52 -0.89 3.26
N ILE A 327 10.40 -1.49 2.06
CA ILE A 327 9.12 -1.56 1.35
C ILE A 327 8.11 -2.38 2.16
N CYS A 328 8.49 -3.56 2.66
CA CYS A 328 7.62 -4.39 3.52
C CYS A 328 7.16 -3.63 4.76
N ALA A 329 8.08 -2.95 5.46
CA ALA A 329 7.75 -2.16 6.64
C ALA A 329 6.76 -1.03 6.32
N MET A 330 6.97 -0.31 5.21
CA MET A 330 6.08 0.78 4.81
C MET A 330 4.70 0.30 4.36
N VAL A 331 4.61 -0.87 3.69
CA VAL A 331 3.34 -1.53 3.37
C VAL A 331 2.57 -1.87 4.65
N ASN A 332 3.23 -2.48 5.62
CA ASN A 332 2.61 -2.84 6.90
C ASN A 332 2.19 -1.60 7.71
N HIS A 333 3.01 -0.54 7.72
CA HIS A 333 2.63 0.74 8.33
C HIS A 333 1.42 1.37 7.65
N SER A 334 1.37 1.34 6.33
CA SER A 334 0.23 1.88 5.55
C SER A 334 -1.04 1.10 5.84
N CYS A 335 -0.95 -0.24 5.89
CA CYS A 335 -2.07 -1.11 6.24
C CYS A 335 -2.64 -0.77 7.63
N SER A 336 -1.77 -0.72 8.65
CA SER A 336 -2.17 -0.36 10.02
C SER A 336 -2.78 1.04 10.11
N ILE A 337 -2.21 2.03 9.42
CA ILE A 337 -2.71 3.43 9.47
C ILE A 337 -4.09 3.53 8.82
N LEU A 338 -4.31 2.89 7.67
CA LEU A 338 -5.61 2.88 7.00
C LEU A 338 -6.67 2.18 7.85
N ILE A 339 -6.34 1.03 8.43
CA ILE A 339 -7.20 0.29 9.34
C ILE A 339 -7.57 1.13 10.56
N ASP A 340 -6.59 1.73 11.23
CA ASP A 340 -6.83 2.47 12.47
C ASP A 340 -7.63 3.75 12.21
N LEU A 341 -7.16 4.59 11.29
CA LEU A 341 -7.71 5.94 11.11
C LEU A 341 -8.97 5.96 10.26
N MET A 342 -8.90 5.37 9.08
CA MET A 342 -10.00 5.44 8.11
C MET A 342 -11.09 4.42 8.43
N VAL A 343 -10.73 3.14 8.57
CA VAL A 343 -11.70 2.06 8.77
C VAL A 343 -12.31 2.12 10.17
N ASN A 344 -11.48 2.13 11.23
CA ASN A 344 -11.98 2.00 12.60
C ASN A 344 -12.41 3.34 13.23
N ASP A 345 -11.54 4.36 13.17
CA ASP A 345 -11.78 5.64 13.85
C ASP A 345 -12.73 6.56 13.08
N PHE A 346 -12.77 6.56 11.73
CA PHE A 346 -13.73 7.38 10.97
C PHE A 346 -14.99 6.58 10.59
N LEU A 347 -14.88 5.66 9.63
CA LEU A 347 -16.05 4.92 9.08
C LEU A 347 -16.72 4.08 10.18
N GLY A 348 -15.92 3.38 10.98
CA GLY A 348 -16.38 2.49 12.04
C GLY A 348 -17.06 3.23 13.18
N ASN A 349 -16.65 4.47 13.48
CA ASN A 349 -17.34 5.30 14.45
C ASN A 349 -18.75 5.67 13.96
N ILE A 350 -18.92 6.04 12.69
CA ILE A 350 -20.24 6.33 12.12
C ILE A 350 -21.13 5.07 12.17
N ILE A 351 -20.62 3.92 11.72
CA ILE A 351 -21.40 2.69 11.73
C ILE A 351 -21.78 2.23 13.15
N ARG A 352 -20.86 2.33 14.12
CA ARG A 352 -21.11 1.94 15.51
C ARG A 352 -22.12 2.84 16.22
N THR A 353 -22.24 4.12 15.81
CA THR A 353 -23.33 4.97 16.29
C THR A 353 -24.71 4.49 15.84
N GLY A 354 -24.77 3.66 14.81
CA GLY A 354 -25.98 3.03 14.29
C GLY A 354 -26.84 3.98 13.46
N PHE A 355 -27.82 3.42 12.75
CA PHE A 355 -28.76 4.22 11.97
C PHE A 355 -29.80 4.90 12.89
N PRO A 356 -29.89 6.24 12.90
CA PRO A 356 -30.77 6.97 13.82
C PRO A 356 -32.27 6.60 13.67
N SER A 357 -32.91 6.27 14.80
CA SER A 357 -34.36 5.96 14.88
C SER A 357 -35.25 7.15 14.53
N GLY A 358 -36.54 6.90 14.26
CA GLY A 358 -37.53 7.95 13.97
C GLY A 358 -37.72 8.25 12.49
N TRP A 359 -36.96 7.60 11.61
CA TRP A 359 -37.05 7.73 10.15
C TRP A 359 -38.49 7.67 9.64
N VAL A 360 -39.22 6.70 10.15
CA VAL A 360 -40.61 6.43 9.79
C VAL A 360 -41.52 7.57 10.23
N GLN A 361 -41.37 8.02 11.48
CA GLN A 361 -42.17 9.11 12.04
C GLN A 361 -41.91 10.43 11.30
N ASP A 362 -40.64 10.70 10.99
CA ASP A 362 -40.24 11.89 10.24
C ASP A 362 -40.79 11.84 8.80
N ALA A 363 -40.69 10.69 8.13
CA ALA A 363 -41.27 10.49 6.79
C ALA A 363 -42.80 10.64 6.77
N TYR A 364 -43.50 10.09 7.78
CA TYR A 364 -44.95 10.29 7.94
C TYR A 364 -45.32 11.75 8.22
N SER A 365 -44.56 12.44 9.09
CA SER A 365 -44.79 13.85 9.41
C SER A 365 -44.57 14.77 8.20
N TYR A 366 -43.56 14.47 7.37
CA TYR A 366 -43.32 15.18 6.11
C TYR A 366 -44.50 15.01 5.14
N VAL A 367 -45.00 13.78 5.00
CA VAL A 367 -46.18 13.51 4.17
C VAL A 367 -47.40 14.27 4.68
N GLN A 368 -47.67 14.22 6.00
CA GLN A 368 -48.79 14.96 6.58
C GLN A 368 -48.66 16.48 6.38
N ASN A 369 -47.47 17.05 6.58
CA ASN A 369 -47.23 18.48 6.39
C ASN A 369 -47.32 18.90 4.91
N SER A 370 -46.79 18.09 3.99
CA SER A 370 -46.88 18.37 2.54
C SER A 370 -48.32 18.31 2.03
N VAL A 371 -49.16 17.44 2.59
CA VAL A 371 -50.59 17.35 2.28
C VAL A 371 -51.38 18.48 2.97
N ALA A 372 -50.99 18.89 4.19
CA ALA A 372 -51.61 20.02 4.88
C ALA A 372 -51.36 21.37 4.17
N VAL A 373 -50.16 21.58 3.63
CA VAL A 373 -49.81 22.80 2.86
C VAL A 373 -50.55 22.85 1.51
N ALA A 374 -50.83 21.71 0.89
CA ALA A 374 -51.68 21.64 -0.31
C ALA A 374 -53.17 21.92 -0.02
N GLY A 375 -53.62 21.71 1.23
CA GLY A 375 -55.00 21.94 1.67
C GLY A 375 -55.29 23.34 2.19
N SER A 376 -54.29 24.10 2.65
CA SER A 376 -54.46 25.46 3.17
C SER A 376 -54.06 26.53 2.14
N LEU A 377 -54.89 26.71 1.12
CA LEU A 377 -54.84 27.94 0.32
C LEU A 377 -55.51 29.08 1.10
N SER A 378 -54.81 29.61 2.10
CA SER A 378 -55.14 30.91 2.70
C SER A 378 -53.89 31.56 3.26
N SER A 379 -53.38 32.52 2.48
CA SER A 379 -52.69 33.72 2.94
C SER A 379 -51.55 33.56 3.97
N SER A 380 -50.31 33.45 3.49
CA SER A 380 -49.30 34.48 3.74
C SER A 380 -48.02 34.21 2.93
N SER A 381 -47.57 35.29 2.32
CA SER A 381 -46.44 35.44 1.42
C SER A 381 -45.08 35.26 2.11
N SER A 382 -44.26 34.31 1.63
CA SER A 382 -42.80 34.46 1.49
C SER A 382 -42.24 33.28 0.68
N ILE A 383 -42.48 33.29 -0.62
CA ILE A 383 -41.69 32.49 -1.56
C ILE A 383 -40.37 33.24 -1.71
N VAL A 384 -39.39 32.89 -0.87
CA VAL A 384 -37.99 33.27 -1.10
C VAL A 384 -37.28 32.04 -1.63
N ASN A 385 -36.72 32.20 -2.83
CA ASN A 385 -35.87 31.27 -3.55
C ASN A 385 -34.92 30.49 -2.63
N ALA A 386 -34.99 29.15 -2.69
CA ALA A 386 -33.86 28.28 -2.41
C ALA A 386 -33.87 27.13 -3.45
N PRO A 387 -32.99 27.15 -4.46
CA PRO A 387 -32.85 26.05 -5.39
C PRO A 387 -32.09 24.89 -4.72
N THR A 388 -32.58 23.66 -4.92
CA THR A 388 -31.77 22.43 -5.01
C THR A 388 -30.74 22.17 -3.90
N VAL A 389 -31.19 22.13 -2.64
CA VAL A 389 -30.45 21.43 -1.58
C VAL A 389 -31.13 20.08 -1.37
N SER A 390 -30.35 19.00 -1.43
CA SER A 390 -30.77 17.60 -1.34
C SER A 390 -31.88 17.37 -0.30
N SER A 391 -32.87 16.57 -0.69
CA SER A 391 -34.14 16.27 0.01
C SER A 391 -34.01 15.76 1.46
N PHE A 392 -32.78 15.58 1.96
CA PHE A 392 -32.47 15.15 3.32
C PHE A 392 -32.35 16.30 4.33
N ASN A 393 -32.01 17.53 3.90
CA ASN A 393 -31.73 18.64 4.85
C ASN A 393 -32.98 19.24 5.53
N MET A 394 -34.17 18.68 5.30
CA MET A 394 -35.45 19.18 5.83
C MET A 394 -36.22 18.17 6.71
N ILE A 395 -35.62 17.02 7.07
CA ILE A 395 -36.33 15.89 7.71
C ILE A 395 -35.80 15.61 9.12
N GLY A 396 -36.19 16.45 10.08
CA GLY A 396 -36.00 16.21 11.52
C GLY A 396 -34.56 16.39 12.06
N PRO A 397 -34.37 16.31 13.39
CA PRO A 397 -33.08 16.61 14.03
C PRO A 397 -31.95 15.61 13.69
N ASN A 398 -32.29 14.42 13.17
CA ASN A 398 -31.34 13.34 12.87
C ASN A 398 -31.06 13.14 11.36
N ALA A 399 -31.57 14.01 10.49
CA ALA A 399 -31.48 13.85 9.03
C ALA A 399 -30.03 13.75 8.54
N LEU A 400 -29.15 14.63 9.02
CA LEU A 400 -27.75 14.68 8.64
C LEU A 400 -27.00 13.40 9.02
N ALA A 401 -27.26 12.87 10.23
CA ALA A 401 -26.64 11.63 10.70
C ALA A 401 -27.08 10.42 9.87
N ARG A 402 -28.35 10.36 9.44
CA ARG A 402 -28.83 9.32 8.51
C ARG A 402 -28.20 9.46 7.12
N TYR A 403 -28.07 10.68 6.60
CA TYR A 403 -27.38 10.94 5.33
C TYR A 403 -25.92 10.49 5.40
N HIS A 404 -25.18 10.89 6.43
CA HIS A 404 -23.78 10.49 6.64
C HIS A 404 -23.63 8.97 6.78
N PHE A 405 -24.58 8.29 7.45
CA PHE A 405 -24.58 6.83 7.52
C PHE A 405 -24.69 6.20 6.12
N LEU A 406 -25.65 6.63 5.30
CA LEU A 406 -25.83 6.08 3.93
C LEU A 406 -24.65 6.41 3.01
N VAL A 407 -24.12 7.63 3.07
CA VAL A 407 -22.89 8.03 2.37
C VAL A 407 -21.72 7.14 2.79
N THR A 408 -21.64 6.76 4.07
CA THR A 408 -20.60 5.87 4.58
C THR A 408 -20.68 4.47 3.95
N LEU A 409 -21.87 3.93 3.67
CA LEU A 409 -22.02 2.65 2.96
C LEU A 409 -21.41 2.71 1.55
N ASN A 410 -21.75 3.74 0.78
CA ASN A 410 -21.17 3.95 -0.55
C ASN A 410 -19.67 4.17 -0.47
N SER A 411 -19.22 4.87 0.56
CA SER A 411 -17.82 5.16 0.80
C SER A 411 -16.99 3.92 1.09
N ILE A 412 -17.54 2.93 1.80
CA ILE A 412 -16.89 1.64 2.04
C ILE A 412 -16.67 0.90 0.72
N GLU A 413 -17.67 0.87 -0.15
CA GLU A 413 -17.58 0.25 -1.48
C GLU A 413 -16.57 0.99 -2.38
N ALA A 414 -16.62 2.32 -2.41
CA ALA A 414 -15.64 3.15 -3.12
C ALA A 414 -14.22 2.90 -2.60
N SER A 415 -14.06 2.72 -1.29
CA SER A 415 -12.78 2.39 -0.66
C SER A 415 -12.25 1.02 -1.09
N GLN A 416 -13.11 0.01 -1.23
CA GLN A 416 -12.71 -1.29 -1.78
C GLN A 416 -12.24 -1.18 -3.24
N LYS A 417 -12.93 -0.37 -4.06
CA LYS A 417 -12.55 -0.09 -5.46
C LYS A 417 -11.21 0.64 -5.55
N ASN A 418 -11.01 1.68 -4.74
CA ASN A 418 -9.75 2.43 -4.70
C ASN A 418 -8.58 1.61 -4.13
N LEU A 419 -8.82 0.75 -3.13
CA LEU A 419 -7.84 -0.21 -2.63
C LEU A 419 -7.38 -1.17 -3.73
N LEU A 420 -8.31 -1.70 -4.53
CA LEU A 420 -7.97 -2.59 -5.65
C LEU A 420 -7.11 -1.85 -6.69
N SER A 421 -7.47 -0.61 -7.03
CA SER A 421 -6.69 0.24 -7.95
C SER A 421 -5.27 0.50 -7.43
N LEU A 422 -5.14 0.82 -6.13
CA LEU A 422 -3.84 0.99 -5.46
C LEU A 422 -2.98 -0.27 -5.58
N VAL A 423 -3.52 -1.44 -5.22
CA VAL A 423 -2.80 -2.71 -5.23
C VAL A 423 -2.35 -3.08 -6.65
N ASN A 424 -3.24 -2.99 -7.64
CA ASN A 424 -2.91 -3.29 -9.03
C ASN A 424 -1.77 -2.38 -9.55
N HIS A 425 -1.77 -1.10 -9.14
CA HIS A 425 -0.70 -0.19 -9.51
C HIS A 425 0.64 -0.56 -8.85
N LEU A 426 0.64 -0.91 -7.56
CA LEU A 426 1.86 -1.33 -6.86
C LEU A 426 2.43 -2.63 -7.43
N GLU A 427 1.58 -3.60 -7.77
CA GLU A 427 2.00 -4.85 -8.42
C GLU A 427 2.65 -4.57 -9.79
N SER A 428 2.06 -3.65 -10.58
CA SER A 428 2.65 -3.22 -11.87
C SER A 428 4.05 -2.62 -11.68
N GLU A 429 4.23 -1.71 -10.73
CA GLU A 429 5.53 -1.07 -10.46
C GLU A 429 6.57 -2.07 -9.93
N LEU A 430 6.17 -2.98 -9.05
CA LEU A 430 7.06 -4.05 -8.57
C LEU A 430 7.53 -4.96 -9.69
N ASN A 431 6.62 -5.34 -10.59
CA ASN A 431 6.94 -6.18 -11.73
C ASN A 431 7.95 -5.50 -12.67
N LEU A 432 7.95 -4.16 -12.78
CA LEU A 432 8.95 -3.43 -13.53
C LEU A 432 10.33 -3.43 -12.84
N LEU A 433 10.36 -3.26 -11.51
CA LEU A 433 11.61 -3.14 -10.75
C LEU A 433 12.32 -4.48 -10.49
N TYR A 434 11.58 -5.59 -10.35
CA TYR A 434 12.12 -6.87 -9.87
C TYR A 434 12.02 -8.04 -10.87
N GLN A 435 11.95 -7.78 -12.18
CA GLN A 435 11.83 -8.81 -13.24
C GLN A 435 12.80 -10.00 -13.10
N ASN A 436 13.98 -9.79 -12.51
CA ASN A 436 15.06 -10.79 -12.41
C ASN A 436 15.35 -11.27 -10.97
N GLN A 437 14.52 -10.95 -9.98
CA GLN A 437 14.73 -11.34 -8.56
C GLN A 437 13.48 -12.02 -7.96
N GLU A 438 13.31 -13.32 -8.20
CA GLU A 438 12.11 -14.07 -7.82
C GLU A 438 11.82 -14.05 -6.31
N ILE A 439 12.83 -14.27 -5.45
CA ILE A 439 12.64 -14.37 -3.99
C ILE A 439 12.15 -13.03 -3.40
N ASN A 440 12.79 -11.93 -3.80
CA ASN A 440 12.42 -10.59 -3.34
C ASN A 440 11.03 -10.18 -3.85
N SER A 441 10.73 -10.50 -5.11
CA SER A 441 9.42 -10.26 -5.71
C SER A 441 8.30 -11.02 -4.98
N GLN A 442 8.52 -12.30 -4.64
CA GLN A 442 7.55 -13.08 -3.87
C GLN A 442 7.26 -12.46 -2.50
N LYS A 443 8.30 -12.06 -1.75
CA LYS A 443 8.13 -11.42 -0.43
C LYS A 443 7.29 -10.15 -0.52
N LEU A 444 7.57 -9.30 -1.51
CA LEU A 444 6.84 -8.05 -1.71
C LEU A 444 5.38 -8.27 -2.13
N ASN A 445 5.13 -9.21 -3.04
CA ASN A 445 3.78 -9.57 -3.48
C ASN A 445 2.94 -10.13 -2.31
N MET A 446 3.55 -10.91 -1.41
CA MET A 446 2.85 -11.39 -0.20
C MET A 446 2.43 -10.22 0.70
N CYS A 447 3.32 -9.26 0.97
CA CYS A 447 2.98 -8.08 1.79
C CYS A 447 1.86 -7.23 1.16
N ILE A 448 1.88 -7.02 -0.16
CA ILE A 448 0.82 -6.28 -0.85
C ILE A 448 -0.51 -7.04 -0.82
N THR A 449 -0.47 -8.36 -0.99
CA THR A 449 -1.65 -9.21 -0.88
C THR A 449 -2.24 -9.13 0.53
N GLU A 450 -1.39 -9.18 1.56
CA GLU A 450 -1.81 -9.04 2.95
C GLU A 450 -2.45 -7.66 3.22
N LEU A 451 -1.86 -6.58 2.70
CA LEU A 451 -2.46 -5.23 2.76
C LEU A 451 -3.87 -5.21 2.14
N LYS A 452 -4.03 -5.83 0.97
CA LYS A 452 -5.33 -5.91 0.28
C LYS A 452 -6.35 -6.68 1.11
N VAL A 453 -6.00 -7.89 1.53
CA VAL A 453 -6.91 -8.81 2.25
C VAL A 453 -7.30 -8.20 3.59
N SER A 454 -6.33 -7.72 4.38
CA SER A 454 -6.58 -7.19 5.73
C SER A 454 -7.54 -5.99 5.71
N ILE A 455 -7.33 -5.03 4.81
CA ILE A 455 -8.20 -3.85 4.69
C ILE A 455 -9.56 -4.24 4.11
N SER A 456 -9.58 -5.09 3.07
CA SER A 456 -10.83 -5.52 2.43
C SER A 456 -11.74 -6.28 3.38
N ASP A 457 -11.19 -7.18 4.20
CA ASP A 457 -11.95 -7.97 5.18
C ASP A 457 -12.56 -7.06 6.26
N GLN A 458 -11.81 -6.07 6.75
CA GLN A 458 -12.34 -5.13 7.74
C GLN A 458 -13.41 -4.20 7.15
N LEU A 459 -13.21 -3.69 5.93
CA LEU A 459 -14.22 -2.90 5.22
C LEU A 459 -15.49 -3.74 4.99
N GLN A 460 -15.35 -5.01 4.60
CA GLN A 460 -16.48 -5.89 4.38
C GLN A 460 -17.24 -6.20 5.68
N ALA A 461 -16.54 -6.51 6.78
CA ALA A 461 -17.16 -6.71 8.08
C ALA A 461 -17.92 -5.47 8.58
N LEU A 462 -17.38 -4.29 8.31
CA LEU A 462 -18.02 -3.02 8.66
C LEU A 462 -19.25 -2.74 7.79
N LEU A 463 -19.21 -3.09 6.50
CA LEU A 463 -20.37 -3.03 5.60
C LEU A 463 -21.49 -3.99 6.05
N ASP A 464 -21.14 -5.21 6.44
CA ASP A 464 -22.10 -6.20 6.92
C ASP A 464 -22.79 -5.73 8.22
N SER A 465 -22.01 -5.18 9.16
CA SER A 465 -22.53 -4.56 10.39
C SER A 465 -23.44 -3.36 10.08
N ALA A 466 -23.08 -2.52 9.10
CA ALA A 466 -23.90 -1.38 8.69
C ALA A 466 -25.26 -1.83 8.15
N PHE A 467 -25.28 -2.86 7.31
CA PHE A 467 -26.53 -3.43 6.79
C PHE A 467 -27.37 -4.12 7.87
N GLU A 468 -26.76 -4.74 8.87
CA GLU A 468 -27.48 -5.29 10.03
C GLU A 468 -28.17 -4.18 10.85
N HIS A 469 -27.47 -3.06 11.10
CA HIS A 469 -28.05 -1.89 11.76
C HIS A 469 -29.19 -1.26 10.94
N LEU A 470 -29.01 -1.14 9.62
CA LEU A 470 -30.04 -0.62 8.72
C LEU A 470 -31.26 -1.55 8.70
N SER A 471 -31.05 -2.87 8.64
CA SER A 471 -32.12 -3.87 8.67
C SER A 471 -32.93 -3.83 9.97
N THR A 472 -32.24 -3.82 11.10
CA THR A 472 -32.87 -3.77 12.43
C THR A 472 -33.70 -2.49 12.62
N SER A 473 -33.15 -1.35 12.21
CA SER A 473 -33.79 -0.05 12.40
C SER A 473 -34.94 0.22 11.42
N VAL A 474 -34.78 -0.14 10.15
CA VAL A 474 -35.75 0.15 9.07
C VAL A 474 -36.79 -0.95 8.94
N ILE A 475 -36.37 -2.22 8.92
CA ILE A 475 -37.25 -3.34 8.55
C ILE A 475 -37.95 -3.92 9.77
N GLN A 476 -37.21 -4.33 10.80
CA GLN A 476 -37.81 -5.00 11.96
C GLN A 476 -38.78 -4.11 12.75
N SER A 477 -38.54 -2.79 12.77
CA SER A 477 -39.44 -1.83 13.40
C SER A 477 -40.78 -1.68 12.64
N GLN A 478 -40.77 -1.82 11.31
CA GLN A 478 -41.93 -1.59 10.44
C GLN A 478 -42.75 -2.85 10.16
N VAL A 479 -42.12 -4.01 10.13
CA VAL A 479 -42.79 -5.29 9.85
C VAL A 479 -43.83 -5.66 10.92
N LYS A 480 -43.78 -5.10 12.14
CA LYS A 480 -44.89 -5.25 13.11
C LYS A 480 -46.20 -4.57 12.67
N THR A 481 -46.16 -3.70 11.66
CA THR A 481 -47.28 -2.85 11.18
C THR A 481 -47.70 -3.15 9.73
N LEU A 482 -47.26 -4.28 9.17
CA LEU A 482 -47.22 -4.75 7.77
C LEU A 482 -48.32 -4.32 6.77
N LEU A 483 -49.55 -4.01 7.16
CA LEU A 483 -50.65 -3.90 6.19
C LEU A 483 -50.88 -2.51 5.57
N ASN A 484 -50.39 -1.42 6.18
CA ASN A 484 -50.54 -0.07 5.64
C ASN A 484 -49.23 0.56 5.12
N VAL A 485 -48.08 -0.09 5.34
CA VAL A 485 -46.75 0.52 5.17
C VAL A 485 -46.14 0.30 3.78
N PHE A 486 -46.48 -0.78 3.06
CA PHE A 486 -45.86 -1.06 1.76
C PHE A 486 -46.17 -0.04 0.65
N LYS A 487 -47.26 0.72 0.79
CA LYS A 487 -47.55 1.86 -0.10
C LYS A 487 -46.94 3.19 0.39
N SER A 488 -46.51 3.28 1.65
CA SER A 488 -45.99 4.50 2.27
C SER A 488 -44.50 4.46 2.58
N LEU A 489 -43.83 3.31 2.40
CA LEU A 489 -42.39 3.18 2.35
C LEU A 489 -41.88 4.00 1.17
N LYS A 490 -41.58 5.27 1.42
CA LYS A 490 -40.90 6.15 0.48
C LYS A 490 -39.45 5.69 0.35
N TYR A 491 -39.26 4.64 -0.42
CA TYR A 491 -37.98 4.11 -0.85
C TYR A 491 -37.16 5.18 -1.59
N ASP A 492 -37.86 6.14 -2.23
CA ASP A 492 -37.30 7.27 -2.97
C ASP A 492 -36.14 8.00 -2.26
N LEU A 493 -36.19 8.09 -0.92
CA LEU A 493 -35.13 8.76 -0.15
C LEU A 493 -33.86 7.91 -0.01
N LEU A 494 -33.98 6.58 0.10
CA LEU A 494 -32.82 5.68 0.18
C LEU A 494 -32.20 5.45 -1.20
N GLU A 495 -33.05 5.29 -2.22
CA GLU A 495 -32.65 5.13 -3.62
C GLU A 495 -31.83 6.32 -4.12
N SER A 496 -32.20 7.53 -3.71
CA SER A 496 -31.49 8.75 -4.14
C SER A 496 -30.08 8.89 -3.56
N VAL A 497 -29.74 8.12 -2.52
CA VAL A 497 -28.45 8.24 -1.82
C VAL A 497 -27.57 7.02 -2.02
N LEU A 498 -28.11 5.79 -1.98
CA LEU A 498 -27.32 4.56 -2.09
C LEU A 498 -26.80 4.33 -3.53
N SER A 499 -25.60 3.76 -3.64
CA SER A 499 -25.07 3.21 -4.90
C SER A 499 -25.97 2.08 -5.41
N THR A 500 -25.91 1.79 -6.72
CA THR A 500 -26.70 0.69 -7.32
C THR A 500 -26.43 -0.66 -6.64
N GLU A 501 -25.17 -0.93 -6.27
CA GLU A 501 -24.77 -2.18 -5.61
C GLU A 501 -25.30 -2.25 -4.17
N ASN A 502 -25.16 -1.17 -3.39
CA ASN A 502 -25.66 -1.12 -2.02
C ASN A 502 -27.20 -1.11 -1.96
N ASN A 503 -27.84 -0.49 -2.95
CA ASN A 503 -29.29 -0.51 -3.14
C ASN A 503 -29.78 -1.95 -3.32
N ASP A 504 -29.16 -2.70 -4.24
CA ASP A 504 -29.49 -4.12 -4.45
C ASP A 504 -29.25 -4.97 -3.20
N ARG A 505 -28.13 -4.78 -2.50
CA ARG A 505 -27.87 -5.47 -1.22
C ARG A 505 -28.94 -5.17 -0.17
N PHE A 506 -29.34 -3.91 -0.04
CA PHE A 506 -30.40 -3.52 0.88
C PHE A 506 -31.74 -4.18 0.51
N VAL A 507 -32.11 -4.16 -0.77
CA VAL A 507 -33.34 -4.78 -1.27
C VAL A 507 -33.33 -6.29 -1.00
N LEU A 508 -32.20 -6.98 -1.19
CA LEU A 508 -32.09 -8.41 -0.88
C LEU A 508 -32.33 -8.70 0.60
N ILE A 509 -31.76 -7.90 1.51
CA ILE A 509 -32.00 -8.04 2.96
C ILE A 509 -33.46 -7.78 3.29
N LEU A 510 -34.05 -6.74 2.69
CA LEU A 510 -35.46 -6.38 2.84
C LEU A 510 -36.40 -7.50 2.39
N ILE A 511 -36.12 -8.12 1.24
CA ILE A 511 -36.89 -9.25 0.72
C ILE A 511 -36.83 -10.43 1.67
N ASN A 512 -35.63 -10.82 2.11
CA ASN A 512 -35.47 -11.98 2.98
C ASN A 512 -36.22 -11.81 4.31
N GLU A 513 -36.15 -10.63 4.92
CA GLU A 513 -36.86 -10.35 6.17
C GLU A 513 -38.39 -10.31 5.96
N ILE A 514 -38.88 -9.67 4.89
CA ILE A 514 -40.32 -9.65 4.57
C ILE A 514 -40.83 -11.06 4.33
N LEU A 515 -40.15 -11.86 3.50
CA LEU A 515 -40.56 -13.22 3.17
C LEU A 515 -40.56 -14.12 4.42
N HIS A 516 -39.54 -14.01 5.27
CA HIS A 516 -39.47 -14.75 6.53
C HIS A 516 -40.65 -14.42 7.46
N GLN A 517 -41.03 -13.15 7.56
CA GLN A 517 -42.10 -12.69 8.44
C GLN A 517 -43.49 -13.05 7.87
N LEU A 518 -43.65 -12.98 6.56
CA LEU A 518 -44.85 -13.47 5.89
C LEU A 518 -45.02 -14.98 6.06
N ASP A 519 -43.96 -15.77 5.94
CA ASP A 519 -43.99 -17.22 6.16
C ASP A 519 -44.46 -17.54 7.61
N GLN A 520 -43.94 -16.83 8.61
CA GLN A 520 -44.40 -16.98 10.00
C GLN A 520 -45.87 -16.60 10.21
N LEU A 521 -46.35 -15.54 9.54
CA LEU A 521 -47.74 -15.11 9.63
C LEU A 521 -48.70 -16.08 8.94
N ILE A 522 -48.29 -16.66 7.80
CA ILE A 522 -49.09 -17.64 7.06
C ILE A 522 -49.32 -18.87 7.93
N GLN A 523 -48.28 -19.37 8.61
CA GLN A 523 -48.40 -20.54 9.50
C GLN A 523 -49.39 -20.35 10.65
N ARG A 524 -49.68 -19.11 11.05
CA ARG A 524 -50.62 -18.78 12.12
C ARG A 524 -52.06 -18.56 11.64
N LYS A 525 -52.29 -18.58 10.32
CA LYS A 525 -53.60 -18.31 9.71
C LYS A 525 -54.21 -19.57 9.11
N SER A 526 -55.53 -19.55 9.00
CA SER A 526 -56.31 -20.56 8.27
C SER A 526 -56.92 -19.93 7.02
N PHE A 527 -56.90 -20.63 5.90
CA PHE A 527 -57.30 -20.10 4.59
C PHE A 527 -58.56 -20.80 4.05
N SER A 528 -59.36 -20.02 3.31
CA SER A 528 -60.34 -20.52 2.33
C SER A 528 -59.75 -20.38 0.92
N ARG A 529 -60.38 -20.99 -0.09
CA ARG A 529 -59.94 -20.84 -1.49
C ARG A 529 -59.83 -19.37 -1.93
N PHE A 530 -60.83 -18.55 -1.62
CA PHE A 530 -60.79 -17.12 -1.91
C PHE A 530 -59.72 -16.37 -1.11
N GLY A 531 -59.46 -16.79 0.13
CA GLY A 531 -58.36 -16.24 0.93
C GLY A 531 -56.98 -16.56 0.37
N ALA A 532 -56.82 -17.75 -0.23
CA ALA A 532 -55.58 -18.15 -0.91
C ALA A 532 -55.37 -17.40 -2.23
N ILE A 533 -56.43 -17.11 -3.00
CA ILE A 533 -56.36 -16.26 -4.20
C ILE A 533 -55.94 -14.83 -3.82
N GLN A 534 -56.54 -14.28 -2.75
CA GLN A 534 -56.16 -12.95 -2.29
C GLN A 534 -54.69 -12.91 -1.85
N LEU A 535 -54.22 -13.93 -1.11
CA LEU A 535 -52.82 -14.05 -0.72
C LEU A 535 -51.88 -14.07 -1.94
N GLU A 536 -52.21 -14.88 -2.95
CA GLU A 536 -51.43 -14.94 -4.19
C GLU A 536 -51.36 -13.57 -4.89
N LYS A 537 -52.48 -12.84 -4.93
CA LYS A 537 -52.52 -11.48 -5.50
C LYS A 537 -51.62 -10.50 -4.74
N GLU A 538 -51.64 -10.55 -3.40
CA GLU A 538 -50.76 -9.70 -2.59
C GLU A 538 -49.27 -10.04 -2.80
N TYR A 539 -48.92 -11.33 -2.91
CA TYR A 539 -47.54 -11.73 -3.23
C TYR A 539 -47.08 -11.25 -4.61
N HIS A 540 -47.95 -11.28 -5.62
CA HIS A 540 -47.63 -10.75 -6.95
C HIS A 540 -47.44 -9.23 -6.92
N ASN A 541 -48.27 -8.49 -6.17
CA ASN A 541 -48.11 -7.05 -5.99
C ASN A 541 -46.79 -6.72 -5.27
N LEU A 542 -46.46 -7.47 -4.23
CA LEU A 542 -45.20 -7.35 -3.49
C LEU A 542 -43.99 -7.64 -4.39
N PHE A 543 -44.04 -8.72 -5.16
CA PHE A 543 -43.00 -9.08 -6.12
C PHE A 543 -42.81 -7.99 -7.19
N ALA A 544 -43.90 -7.45 -7.74
CA ALA A 544 -43.85 -6.38 -8.73
C ALA A 544 -43.24 -5.09 -8.16
N TYR A 545 -43.60 -4.71 -6.93
CA TYR A 545 -43.03 -3.56 -6.24
C TYR A 545 -41.54 -3.73 -5.98
N LEU A 546 -41.10 -4.86 -5.42
CA LEU A 546 -39.69 -5.09 -5.12
C LEU A 546 -38.84 -5.21 -6.39
N THR A 547 -39.40 -5.77 -7.46
CA THR A 547 -38.74 -5.81 -8.77
C THR A 547 -38.62 -4.42 -9.39
N SER A 548 -39.53 -3.49 -9.09
CA SER A 548 -39.42 -2.10 -9.58
C SER A 548 -38.29 -1.31 -8.92
N ILE A 549 -37.80 -1.78 -7.77
CA ILE A 549 -36.82 -1.07 -6.93
C ILE A 549 -35.42 -1.75 -6.98
N SER A 550 -35.38 -3.04 -7.33
CA SER A 550 -34.14 -3.81 -7.50
C SER A 550 -33.62 -3.70 -8.93
N TYR A 551 -32.31 -3.55 -9.09
CA TYR A 551 -31.64 -3.69 -10.39
C TYR A 551 -31.40 -5.16 -10.76
N SER A 552 -31.38 -6.05 -9.77
CA SER A 552 -31.17 -7.50 -9.91
C SER A 552 -32.48 -8.31 -9.99
N SER A 553 -32.43 -9.49 -10.63
CA SER A 553 -33.58 -10.41 -10.73
C SER A 553 -33.91 -11.07 -9.39
N LEU A 554 -35.16 -10.94 -8.95
CA LEU A 554 -35.63 -11.42 -7.64
C LEU A 554 -36.37 -12.76 -7.66
N ARG A 555 -36.48 -13.41 -8.83
CA ARG A 555 -37.35 -14.57 -9.06
C ARG A 555 -37.04 -15.75 -8.14
N ASP A 556 -35.75 -16.02 -7.91
CA ASP A 556 -35.33 -17.19 -7.13
C ASP A 556 -35.70 -17.05 -5.64
N TYR A 557 -35.72 -15.84 -5.10
CA TYR A 557 -36.09 -15.60 -3.69
C TYR A 557 -37.59 -15.85 -3.45
N PHE A 558 -38.44 -15.49 -4.41
CA PHE A 558 -39.90 -15.68 -4.33
C PHE A 558 -40.36 -17.10 -4.67
N THR A 559 -39.49 -17.95 -5.22
CA THR A 559 -39.87 -19.29 -5.70
C THR A 559 -40.52 -20.15 -4.61
N ARG A 560 -39.99 -20.11 -3.38
CA ARG A 560 -40.56 -20.85 -2.25
C ARG A 560 -41.94 -20.32 -1.87
N SER A 561 -42.11 -19.01 -1.68
CA SER A 561 -43.40 -18.42 -1.29
C SER A 561 -44.47 -18.57 -2.36
N LEU A 562 -44.09 -18.54 -3.65
CA LEU A 562 -45.00 -18.86 -4.75
C LEU A 562 -45.44 -20.33 -4.76
N GLN A 563 -44.57 -21.28 -4.36
CA GLN A 563 -44.97 -22.67 -4.16
C GLN A 563 -45.97 -22.83 -3.00
N ILE A 564 -45.79 -22.08 -1.91
CA ILE A 564 -46.75 -22.04 -0.80
C ILE A 564 -48.12 -21.54 -1.30
N CYS A 565 -48.15 -20.44 -2.06
CA CYS A 565 -49.39 -19.90 -2.63
C CYS A 565 -50.08 -20.92 -3.55
N ARG A 566 -49.31 -21.61 -4.40
CA ARG A 566 -49.84 -22.67 -5.29
C ARG A 566 -50.49 -23.80 -4.51
N LEU A 567 -49.84 -24.30 -3.45
CA LEU A 567 -50.40 -25.34 -2.57
C LEU A 567 -51.70 -24.89 -1.91
N LEU A 568 -51.75 -23.64 -1.44
CA LEU A 568 -52.96 -23.07 -0.84
C LEU A 568 -54.08 -22.81 -1.86
N ASN A 569 -53.77 -22.77 -3.16
CA ASN A 569 -54.75 -22.54 -4.24
C ASN A 569 -55.22 -23.82 -4.95
N LEU A 570 -54.80 -25.01 -4.52
CA LEU A 570 -55.30 -26.27 -5.06
C LEU A 570 -56.80 -26.43 -4.82
N ASP A 571 -57.50 -27.04 -5.77
CA ASP A 571 -58.92 -27.33 -5.62
C ASP A 571 -59.12 -28.68 -4.91
N ARG A 572 -58.17 -29.62 -5.09
CA ARG A 572 -58.14 -30.93 -4.40
C ARG A 572 -56.76 -31.27 -3.86
N VAL A 573 -56.71 -32.02 -2.76
CA VAL A 573 -55.47 -32.46 -2.10
C VAL A 573 -54.59 -33.35 -3.01
N GLU A 574 -55.20 -34.13 -3.90
CA GLU A 574 -54.51 -35.04 -4.82
C GLU A 574 -53.69 -34.31 -5.90
N GLU A 575 -54.05 -33.06 -6.22
CA GLU A 575 -53.40 -32.25 -7.27
C GLU A 575 -51.93 -31.93 -6.93
N VAL A 576 -51.53 -32.07 -5.66
CA VAL A 576 -50.14 -31.91 -5.20
C VAL A 576 -49.18 -32.80 -6.00
N HIS A 577 -49.62 -34.01 -6.40
CA HIS A 577 -48.79 -34.97 -7.13
C HIS A 577 -48.34 -34.45 -8.52
N TYR A 578 -49.11 -33.55 -9.15
CA TYR A 578 -48.72 -32.94 -10.42
C TYR A 578 -47.52 -32.00 -10.30
N PHE A 579 -47.28 -31.45 -9.11
CA PHE A 579 -46.26 -30.43 -8.88
C PHE A 579 -45.06 -30.92 -8.06
N TRP A 580 -45.26 -31.93 -7.21
CA TRP A 580 -44.27 -32.48 -6.25
C TRP A 580 -42.95 -32.94 -6.90
N ASN A 581 -43.00 -33.48 -8.13
CA ASN A 581 -41.83 -33.99 -8.85
C ASN A 581 -41.14 -32.95 -9.77
N SER A 582 -41.45 -31.67 -9.61
CA SER A 582 -40.82 -30.61 -10.41
C SER A 582 -39.37 -30.37 -9.97
N SER A 583 -38.47 -30.16 -10.93
CA SER A 583 -37.02 -29.94 -10.68
C SER A 583 -36.71 -28.75 -9.76
N ASN A 584 -37.67 -27.83 -9.61
CA ASN A 584 -37.49 -26.55 -8.91
C ASN A 584 -38.21 -26.53 -7.56
N TRP A 585 -38.68 -27.67 -7.05
CA TRP A 585 -39.42 -27.78 -5.79
C TRP A 585 -38.52 -27.53 -4.57
N ARG A 586 -38.92 -26.65 -3.65
CA ARG A 586 -38.11 -26.21 -2.48
C ARG A 586 -38.73 -26.52 -1.11
N LEU A 587 -39.89 -27.19 -1.09
CA LEU A 587 -40.63 -27.50 0.15
C LEU A 587 -40.47 -28.99 0.51
N THR A 588 -40.19 -29.28 1.77
CA THR A 588 -40.13 -30.66 2.27
C THR A 588 -41.52 -31.30 2.37
N ALA A 589 -41.58 -32.64 2.40
CA ALA A 589 -42.85 -33.38 2.48
C ALA A 589 -43.62 -33.07 3.77
N HIS A 590 -42.90 -32.70 4.84
CA HIS A 590 -43.52 -32.25 6.09
C HIS A 590 -44.13 -30.85 5.95
N GLU A 591 -43.39 -29.90 5.37
CA GLU A 591 -43.88 -28.54 5.12
C GLU A 591 -45.11 -28.53 4.22
N VAL A 592 -45.13 -29.35 3.16
CA VAL A 592 -46.30 -29.47 2.27
C VAL A 592 -47.54 -29.90 3.03
N ARG A 593 -47.43 -30.95 3.87
CA ARG A 593 -48.56 -31.41 4.69
C ARG A 593 -49.00 -30.32 5.69
N SER A 594 -48.04 -29.61 6.28
CA SER A 594 -48.32 -28.48 7.18
C SER A 594 -49.07 -27.35 6.47
N ILE A 595 -48.63 -26.96 5.28
CA ILE A 595 -49.26 -25.88 4.49
C ILE A 595 -50.66 -26.27 4.04
N LEU A 596 -50.86 -27.50 3.56
CA LEU A 596 -52.18 -28.01 3.17
C LEU A 596 -53.14 -28.06 4.36
N SER A 597 -52.64 -28.30 5.57
CA SER A 597 -53.47 -28.30 6.78
C SER A 597 -54.00 -26.90 7.16
N LEU A 598 -53.46 -25.83 6.57
CA LEU A 598 -53.96 -24.47 6.77
C LEU A 598 -55.28 -24.22 6.01
N ARG A 599 -55.64 -25.06 5.03
CA ARG A 599 -56.92 -24.98 4.30
C ARG A 599 -58.04 -25.62 5.11
N ARG A 600 -59.09 -24.85 5.41
CA ARG A 600 -60.21 -25.29 6.27
C ARG A 600 -61.07 -26.39 5.64
N ASP A 601 -61.05 -26.48 4.32
CA ASP A 601 -61.85 -27.36 3.48
C ASP A 601 -61.15 -28.68 3.13
N PHE A 602 -59.87 -28.84 3.48
CA PHE A 602 -59.15 -30.09 3.28
C PHE A 602 -59.23 -31.00 4.51
N ALA A 603 -59.61 -32.26 4.28
CA ALA A 603 -59.72 -33.22 5.37
C ALA A 603 -58.33 -33.69 5.82
N VAL A 604 -58.08 -33.66 7.14
CA VAL A 604 -56.80 -34.09 7.74
C VAL A 604 -56.43 -35.54 7.37
N LYS A 605 -57.43 -36.41 7.15
CA LYS A 605 -57.23 -37.80 6.71
C LYS A 605 -56.64 -37.89 5.30
N GLU A 606 -57.11 -37.04 4.38
CA GLU A 606 -56.63 -36.99 2.98
C GLU A 606 -55.19 -36.48 2.93
N ILE A 607 -54.87 -35.44 3.71
CA ILE A 607 -53.50 -34.89 3.79
C ILE A 607 -52.51 -35.94 4.34
N ARG A 608 -52.92 -36.74 5.33
CA ARG A 608 -52.08 -37.82 5.89
C ARG A 608 -51.92 -39.00 4.93
N ALA A 609 -52.89 -39.24 4.05
CA ALA A 609 -52.85 -40.31 3.05
C ALA A 609 -51.92 -40.00 1.87
N LEU A 610 -51.45 -38.75 1.72
CA LEU A 610 -50.52 -38.34 0.67
C LEU A 610 -49.16 -39.06 0.77
N LYS A 611 -48.85 -39.83 -0.27
CA LYS A 611 -47.55 -40.48 -0.49
C LYS A 611 -46.57 -39.51 -1.16
N LEU A 612 -46.04 -38.57 -0.37
CA LEU A 612 -44.94 -37.71 -0.74
C LEU A 612 -43.65 -38.39 -0.25
N GLN A 613 -42.98 -39.13 -1.15
CA GLN A 613 -41.63 -39.67 -0.96
C GLN A 613 -40.61 -38.73 -1.58
#